data_AF-A0A4Q6F1B7-F1
#
_entry.id   AF-A0A4Q6F1B7-F1
#
_cell.length_a   1.000
_cell.length_b   1.000
_cell.length_c   1.000
_cell.angle_alpha   90.00
_cell.angle_beta   90.00
_cell.angle_gamma   90.00
#
_symmetry.space_group_name_H-M   'P 1'
#
loop_
_entity.id
_entity.type
_entity.pdbx_description
1 polymer ?
#
loop_
_entity_poly.entity_id
_entity_poly.type
_entity_poly.pdbx_seq_one_letter_code
_entity_poly.pdbx_strand_id
1 'polypeptide(L)'
;MPIKTLEDLFTDGIKDIYYAERKIVAGLKKMIRGAQSPDLKAAFEKHLQETEGQVERLVQVFELIGKPARGKTCPAIDGILEEGQE
;
A
#
# COMPACT_ATOMS: atom_id res chain seq x y z
N MET A 1 18.84 6.21 -2.61
CA MET A 1 19.81 6.41 -3.72
C MET A 1 19.34 7.59 -4.53
N PRO A 2 20.23 8.47 -5.01
CA PRO A 2 19.82 9.59 -5.85
C PRO A 2 19.19 9.06 -7.15
N ILE A 3 18.01 9.56 -7.49
CA ILE A 3 17.29 9.24 -8.73
C ILE A 3 18.03 9.92 -9.87
N LYS A 4 18.55 9.13 -10.82
CA LYS A 4 19.32 9.67 -11.97
C LYS A 4 18.64 9.39 -13.30
N THR A 5 17.78 8.38 -13.35
CA THR A 5 17.09 7.92 -14.56
C THR A 5 15.59 7.75 -14.31
N LEU A 6 14.81 7.66 -15.40
CA LEU A 6 13.38 7.32 -15.31
C LEU A 6 13.16 5.90 -14.75
N GLU A 7 14.09 4.98 -15.00
CA GLU A 7 14.02 3.64 -14.42
C GLU A 7 14.23 3.65 -12.89
N ASP A 8 15.13 4.51 -12.41
CA ASP A 8 15.31 4.74 -10.97
C ASP A 8 14.04 5.32 -10.36
N LEU A 9 13.44 6.33 -11.01
CA LEU A 9 12.19 6.95 -10.54
C LEU A 9 11.05 5.93 -10.52
N PHE A 10 10.90 5.13 -11.57
CA PHE A 10 9.90 4.07 -11.64
C PHE A 10 10.10 3.03 -10.53
N THR A 11 11.32 2.52 -10.39
CA THR A 11 11.67 1.56 -9.34
C THR A 11 11.40 2.13 -7.95
N ASP A 12 11.77 3.38 -7.72
CA ASP A 12 11.58 4.07 -6.45
C ASP A 12 10.09 4.27 -6.14
N GLY A 13 9.27 4.66 -7.12
CA GLY A 13 7.82 4.77 -6.99
C GLY A 13 7.14 3.42 -6.69
N ILE A 14 7.53 2.35 -7.38
CA ILE A 14 7.00 1.00 -7.10
C ILE A 14 7.34 0.54 -5.68
N LYS A 15 8.52 0.87 -5.16
CA LYS A 15 8.88 0.59 -3.76
C LYS A 15 8.06 1.41 -2.76
N ASP A 16 7.74 2.64 -3.10
CA ASP A 16 6.93 3.53 -2.26
C ASP A 16 5.51 3.00 -2.13
N ILE A 17 4.86 2.74 -3.28
CA ILE A 17 3.47 2.27 -3.29
C ILE A 17 3.36 0.86 -2.70
N TYR A 18 4.36 -0.02 -2.91
CA TYR A 18 4.36 -1.35 -2.30
C TYR A 18 4.42 -1.29 -0.76
N TYR A 19 5.16 -0.34 -0.19
CA TYR A 19 5.12 -0.11 1.25
C TYR A 19 3.75 0.41 1.68
N ALA A 20 3.20 1.38 0.93
CA ALA A 20 1.90 1.96 1.21
C ALA A 20 0.77 0.93 1.20
N GLU A 21 0.65 0.09 0.17
CA GLU A 21 -0.41 -0.91 0.10
C GLU A 21 -0.34 -1.90 1.27
N ARG A 22 0.87 -2.33 1.66
CA ARG A 22 1.03 -3.20 2.85
C ARG A 22 0.59 -2.52 4.14
N LYS A 23 0.80 -1.21 4.27
CA LYS A 23 0.34 -0.41 5.40
C LYS A 23 -1.18 -0.20 5.37
N ILE A 24 -1.75 0.05 4.19
CA ILE A 24 -3.20 0.17 3.98
C ILE A 24 -3.91 -1.12 4.37
N VAL A 25 -3.40 -2.30 4.01
CA VAL A 25 -3.96 -3.60 4.47
C VAL A 25 -4.11 -3.64 5.99
N ALA A 26 -3.08 -3.22 6.73
CA ALA A 26 -3.12 -3.19 8.19
C ALA A 26 -4.10 -2.12 8.72
N GLY A 27 -4.13 -0.96 8.08
CA GLY A 27 -5.06 0.14 8.38
C GLY A 27 -6.52 -0.26 8.18
N LEU A 28 -6.86 -0.81 7.03
CA LEU A 28 -8.21 -1.29 6.71
C LEU A 28 -8.69 -2.34 7.70
N LYS A 29 -7.83 -3.29 8.11
CA LYS A 29 -8.17 -4.27 9.16
C LYS A 29 -8.51 -3.60 10.51
N LYS A 30 -7.95 -2.43 10.84
CA LYS A 30 -8.35 -1.66 12.02
C LYS A 30 -9.68 -0.91 11.76
N MET A 31 -9.83 -0.26 10.62
CA MET A 31 -11.03 0.49 10.26
C MET A 31 -12.28 -0.40 10.19
N ILE A 32 -12.18 -1.62 9.64
CA ILE A 32 -13.26 -2.62 9.62
C ILE A 32 -13.74 -2.96 11.04
N ARG A 33 -12.82 -3.00 12.01
CA ARG A 33 -13.14 -3.28 13.41
C ARG A 33 -13.78 -2.09 14.12
N GLY A 34 -13.43 -0.87 13.73
CA GLY A 34 -14.00 0.37 14.29
C GLY A 34 -15.30 0.83 13.63
N ALA A 35 -15.60 0.39 12.41
CA ALA A 35 -16.78 0.79 11.67
C ALA A 35 -18.07 0.22 12.30
N GLN A 36 -18.99 1.12 12.65
CA GLN A 36 -20.31 0.76 13.20
C GLN A 36 -21.38 0.62 12.11
N SER A 37 -21.23 1.35 11.00
CA SER A 37 -22.13 1.25 9.86
C SER A 37 -21.85 -0.03 9.06
N PRO A 38 -22.87 -0.87 8.79
CA PRO A 38 -22.71 -2.08 7.96
C PRO A 38 -22.18 -1.77 6.55
N ASP A 39 -22.68 -0.71 5.93
CA ASP A 39 -22.28 -0.31 4.58
C ASP A 39 -20.81 0.16 4.55
N LEU A 40 -20.40 0.92 5.57
CA LEU A 40 -19.01 1.37 5.70
C LEU A 40 -18.07 0.18 5.92
N LYS A 41 -18.48 -0.78 6.76
CA LYS A 41 -17.70 -1.99 7.00
C LYS A 41 -17.55 -2.82 5.73
N ALA A 42 -18.62 -3.02 4.98
CA ALA A 42 -18.59 -3.72 3.70
C ALA A 42 -17.69 -3.01 2.67
N ALA A 43 -17.70 -1.67 2.63
CA ALA A 43 -16.81 -0.90 1.78
C ALA A 43 -15.33 -1.12 2.14
N PHE A 44 -14.98 -1.12 3.43
CA PHE A 44 -13.61 -1.41 3.85
C PHE A 44 -13.19 -2.86 3.60
N GLU A 45 -14.09 -3.83 3.79
CA GLU A 45 -13.82 -5.24 3.48
C GLU A 45 -13.57 -5.47 1.99
N LYS A 46 -14.39 -4.84 1.13
CA LYS A 46 -14.18 -4.85 -0.32
C LYS A 46 -12.84 -4.22 -0.67
N HIS A 47 -12.53 -3.05 -0.11
CA HIS A 47 -11.29 -2.37 -0.42
C HIS A 47 -10.07 -3.18 0.06
N LEU A 48 -10.17 -3.85 1.20
CA LEU A 48 -9.12 -4.74 1.69
C LEU A 48 -8.79 -5.86 0.69
N GLN A 49 -9.80 -6.49 0.09
CA GLN A 49 -9.59 -7.51 -0.95
C GLN A 49 -8.92 -6.94 -2.19
N GLU A 50 -9.34 -5.76 -2.64
CA GLU A 50 -8.71 -5.05 -3.75
C GLU A 50 -7.24 -4.74 -3.46
N THR A 51 -6.94 -4.27 -2.24
CA THR A 51 -5.58 -3.93 -1.80
C THR A 51 -4.69 -5.16 -1.67
N GLU A 52 -5.19 -6.28 -1.14
CA GLU A 52 -4.42 -7.53 -1.09
C GLU A 52 -4.03 -7.99 -2.52
N GLY A 53 -4.96 -7.89 -3.48
CA GLY A 53 -4.66 -8.15 -4.89
C GLY A 53 -3.74 -7.11 -5.56
N GLN A 54 -3.73 -5.85 -5.08
CA GLN A 54 -2.77 -4.83 -5.53
C GLN A 54 -1.35 -5.17 -5.06
N VAL A 55 -1.19 -5.63 -3.82
CA VAL A 55 0.09 -6.09 -3.26
C VAL A 55 0.65 -7.25 -4.09
N GLU A 56 -0.18 -8.24 -4.43
CA GLU A 56 0.23 -9.37 -5.28
C GLU A 56 0.68 -8.92 -6.68
N ARG A 57 -0.06 -8.00 -7.30
CA ARG A 57 0.33 -7.42 -8.60
C ARG A 57 1.66 -6.68 -8.52
N LEU A 58 1.93 -5.95 -7.44
CA LEU A 58 3.21 -5.28 -7.25
C LEU A 58 4.36 -6.27 -7.10
N VAL A 59 4.15 -7.41 -6.43
CA VAL A 59 5.15 -8.50 -6.38
C VAL A 59 5.48 -9.01 -7.78
N GLN A 60 4.46 -9.24 -8.63
CA GLN A 60 4.67 -9.61 -10.03
C GLN A 60 5.44 -8.54 -10.81
N VAL A 61 5.16 -7.26 -10.59
CA VAL A 61 5.91 -6.15 -11.22
C VAL A 61 7.38 -6.19 -10.80
N PHE A 62 7.68 -6.44 -9.52
CA PHE A 62 9.06 -6.59 -9.04
C PHE A 62 9.80 -7.74 -9.74
N GLU A 63 9.13 -8.88 -9.93
CA GLU A 63 9.68 -10.01 -10.68
C GLU A 63 9.95 -9.65 -12.15
N LEU A 64 9.01 -8.98 -12.81
CA LEU A 64 9.14 -8.54 -14.21
C LEU A 64 10.31 -7.58 -14.44
N ILE A 65 10.63 -6.73 -13.46
CA ILE A 65 11.77 -5.81 -13.54
C ILE A 65 13.06 -6.40 -12.95
N GLY A 66 13.05 -7.66 -12.52
CA GLY A 66 14.22 -8.34 -11.96
C GLY A 66 14.75 -7.73 -10.66
N LYS A 67 13.89 -7.09 -9.85
CA LYS A 67 14.27 -6.44 -8.59
C LYS A 67 13.54 -7.09 -7.42
N PRO A 68 14.15 -7.18 -6.22
CA PRO A 68 13.48 -7.77 -5.07
C PRO A 68 12.32 -6.89 -4.61
N ALA A 69 11.20 -7.51 -4.24
CA ALA A 69 10.01 -6.85 -3.70
C ALA A 69 10.25 -6.28 -2.30
N ARG A 70 10.98 -5.16 -2.24
CA ARG A 70 11.33 -4.45 -1.01
C ARG A 70 10.73 -3.06 -1.03
N GLY A 71 9.76 -2.84 -0.14
CA GLY A 71 9.21 -1.52 0.08
C GLY A 71 10.27 -0.58 0.66
N LYS A 72 10.11 0.71 0.41
CA LYS A 72 10.80 1.77 1.15
C LYS A 72 9.77 2.49 2.00
N THR A 73 10.17 3.01 3.16
CA THR A 73 9.26 3.80 3.99
C THR A 73 8.69 4.96 3.19
N CYS A 74 7.36 5.08 3.21
CA CYS A 74 6.61 6.18 2.61
C CYS A 74 6.03 7.03 3.77
N PRO A 75 6.57 8.23 4.06
CA PRO A 75 6.04 9.07 5.12
C PRO A 75 4.59 9.52 4.86
N ALA A 76 4.21 9.66 3.58
CA ALA A 76 2.88 10.13 3.21
C ALA A 76 1.78 9.15 3.66
N ILE A 77 1.95 7.85 3.42
CA ILE A 77 0.94 6.86 3.85
C ILE A 77 0.94 6.67 5.37
N ASP A 78 2.10 6.77 6.02
CA ASP A 78 2.18 6.68 7.47
C ASP A 78 1.40 7.86 8.11
N GLY A 79 1.52 9.08 7.57
CA GLY A 79 0.73 10.25 8.01
C GLY A 79 -0.78 10.11 7.76
N ILE A 80 -1.20 9.66 6.56
CA ILE A 80 -2.63 9.43 6.27
C ILE A 80 -3.25 8.40 7.22
N LEU A 81 -2.50 7.33 7.54
CA LEU A 81 -2.98 6.30 8.46
C LEU A 81 -2.97 6.76 9.92
N GLU A 82 -2.08 7.68 10.29
CA GLU A 82 -2.07 8.33 11.60
C GLU A 82 -3.31 9.23 11.75
N GLU A 83 -3.60 10.08 10.77
CA GLU A 83 -4.83 10.91 10.73
C GLU A 83 -6.09 10.05 10.81
N GLY A 84 -6.12 8.90 10.11
CA GLY A 84 -7.26 7.98 10.18
C GLY A 84 -7.41 7.20 11.50
N GLN A 85 -6.44 7.34 12.43
CA GLN A 85 -6.48 6.74 13.77
C GLN A 85 -6.79 7.77 14.87
N GLU A 86 -6.77 9.07 14.56
CA GLU A 86 -7.23 10.15 15.46
C GLU A 86 -8.77 10.17 15.57
#